data_AF-A0A520H5W9-F1
#
_entry.id   AF-A0A520H5W9-F1
#
_cell.length_a   1.000
_cell.length_b   1.000
_cell.length_c   1.000
_cell.angle_alpha   90.00
_cell.angle_beta   90.00
_cell.angle_gamma   90.00
#
_symmetry.space_group_name_H-M   'P 1'
#
loop_
_entity.id
_entity.type
_entity.pdbx_description
1 polymer ?
#
loop_
_entity_poly.entity_id
_entity_poly.type
_entity_poly.pdbx_seq_one_letter_code
_entity_poly.pdbx_strand_id
1 'polypeptide(L)'
;SDPAREPARQHRLDACPHGLPEHRHRTFRRDADHQGRAVDDGAELHVAEMRPVDGQTVRARIEAMLPRGFSRWVAAARDWREGVTARFHGFAERRGFWERFSDLAFAEPDRAPTDADLERLLAQTESAPKGGAVTLLGAGPGDAELLTLKALRSLRNADVILYDDLVAPEILDYARREARTMLVGKTGHGPSCRQDDINALMVSLAKSGKQVVRLKSGDPLIFGRAGEEIEACRQAGIPVAVVPGISAAQGAAASLGVSLTHRDAARRLQYVTGHDRRGALPDDLNWGALADPSVTTVVYMPKRTLRVLLERAVAEGLAPATPALVVFNATRPNQAALRGTAADLAERVEASLLEGPAILMVGDALKEQSVADRVEQAQIAI
;
A
#
# COMPACT_ATOMS: atom_id res chain seq x y z
N SER A 1 -15.87 70.07 13.06
CA SER A 1 -16.29 68.69 13.35
C SER A 1 -15.45 67.77 12.51
N ASP A 2 -14.91 66.75 13.14
CA ASP A 2 -14.15 65.62 12.61
C ASP A 2 -12.62 65.77 12.38
N PRO A 3 -11.77 64.93 13.05
CA PRO A 3 -10.32 64.97 13.03
C PRO A 3 -9.66 63.75 12.32
N ALA A 4 -8.33 63.71 12.39
CA ALA A 4 -7.45 62.53 12.29
C ALA A 4 -7.21 61.86 10.92
N ARG A 5 -6.00 62.10 10.40
CA ARG A 5 -5.32 61.28 9.37
C ARG A 5 -4.71 60.03 10.03
N GLU A 6 -5.01 58.85 9.51
CA GLU A 6 -4.35 57.57 9.82
C GLU A 6 -3.71 57.02 8.53
N PRO A 7 -2.46 56.49 8.55
CA PRO A 7 -1.80 55.96 7.36
C PRO A 7 -1.94 54.43 7.21
N ALA A 8 -1.70 53.99 5.98
CA ALA A 8 -1.81 52.64 5.45
C ALA A 8 -1.22 51.51 6.33
N ARG A 9 -2.01 50.44 6.54
CA ARG A 9 -1.55 49.16 7.08
C ARG A 9 -1.10 48.23 5.97
N GLN A 10 0.14 47.80 6.09
CA GLN A 10 0.81 46.79 5.29
C GLN A 10 0.50 45.41 5.88
N HIS A 11 -0.05 44.49 5.10
CA HIS A 11 -0.28 43.11 5.54
C HIS A 11 1.06 42.37 5.70
N ARG A 12 1.51 42.23 6.95
CA ARG A 12 2.47 41.21 7.38
C ARG A 12 1.73 39.87 7.48
N LEU A 13 2.27 38.84 6.83
CA LEU A 13 1.95 37.45 7.13
C LEU A 13 2.79 37.06 8.35
N ASP A 14 2.11 36.93 9.50
CA ASP A 14 2.72 36.47 10.74
C ASP A 14 3.02 34.97 10.66
N ALA A 15 4.29 34.65 10.86
CA ALA A 15 4.79 33.29 11.06
C ALA A 15 4.30 32.76 12.43
N CYS A 16 3.72 31.56 12.44
CA CYS A 16 3.35 30.90 13.69
C CYS A 16 4.60 30.23 14.31
N PRO A 17 4.89 30.47 15.61
CA PRO A 17 6.08 30.01 16.28
C PRO A 17 5.83 28.63 16.94
N HIS A 18 6.79 27.71 16.87
CA HIS A 18 7.10 26.78 17.97
C HIS A 18 8.43 26.08 17.69
N GLY A 19 9.35 26.23 18.64
CA GLY A 19 10.72 25.73 18.56
C GLY A 19 10.81 24.21 18.65
N LEU A 20 11.70 23.66 17.84
CA LEU A 20 12.18 22.29 17.94
C LEU A 20 13.15 22.19 19.12
N PRO A 21 13.08 21.16 19.99
CA PRO A 21 14.11 20.94 20.98
C PRO A 21 15.38 20.38 20.32
N GLU A 22 16.49 21.04 20.56
CA GLU A 22 17.84 20.60 20.25
C GLU A 22 18.14 19.26 20.95
N HIS A 23 18.40 18.21 20.17
CA HIS A 23 18.94 16.96 20.70
C HIS A 23 20.40 17.17 21.10
N ARG A 24 20.64 17.38 22.40
CA ARG A 24 21.97 17.28 23.00
C ARG A 24 22.47 15.83 22.92
N HIS A 25 23.64 15.69 22.29
CA HIS A 25 24.49 14.50 22.39
C HIS A 25 24.67 14.09 23.86
N ARG A 26 24.21 12.89 24.22
CA ARG A 26 24.68 12.17 25.41
C ARG A 26 25.56 11.02 24.95
N THR A 27 26.86 11.18 25.19
CA THR A 27 27.87 10.14 25.22
C THR A 27 27.54 9.17 26.36
N PHE A 28 27.26 7.90 26.04
CA PHE A 28 27.13 6.85 27.05
C PHE A 28 28.48 6.17 27.27
N ARG A 29 29.05 6.40 28.45
CA ARG A 29 30.08 5.54 29.06
C ARG A 29 29.45 4.20 29.41
N ARG A 30 30.17 3.11 29.12
CA ARG A 30 29.88 1.75 29.62
C ARG A 30 30.20 1.71 31.11
N ASP A 31 29.25 1.26 31.91
CA ASP A 31 29.51 0.56 33.16
C ASP A 31 28.73 -0.76 33.13
N ALA A 32 29.41 -1.83 33.53
CA ALA A 32 28.90 -3.19 33.62
C ALA A 32 28.11 -3.37 34.91
N ASP A 33 26.95 -4.03 34.87
CA ASP A 33 26.72 -5.33 35.51
C ASP A 33 25.25 -5.79 35.43
N HIS A 34 25.09 -7.12 35.37
CA HIS A 34 23.91 -7.92 35.77
C HIS A 34 22.63 -7.99 34.91
N GLN A 35 22.56 -9.11 34.18
CA GLN A 35 21.48 -10.12 34.14
C GLN A 35 20.00 -9.68 34.14
N GLY A 36 19.37 -9.83 32.96
CA GLY A 36 17.91 -9.92 32.82
C GLY A 36 17.54 -10.14 31.35
N ARG A 37 17.13 -11.35 31.00
CA ARG A 37 16.78 -11.80 29.64
C ARG A 37 15.66 -10.93 29.04
N ALA A 38 15.94 -10.27 27.92
CA ALA A 38 14.93 -9.84 26.96
C ALA A 38 14.95 -10.83 25.79
N VAL A 39 13.82 -11.48 25.55
CA VAL A 39 13.54 -12.21 24.31
C VAL A 39 13.03 -11.15 23.35
N ASP A 40 13.84 -10.82 22.35
CA ASP A 40 13.49 -9.93 21.25
C ASP A 40 13.60 -10.78 19.97
N ASP A 41 12.54 -11.52 19.65
CA ASP A 41 12.40 -12.25 18.39
C ASP A 41 11.86 -11.29 17.32
N GLY A 42 12.70 -10.34 16.93
CA GLY A 42 12.64 -9.70 15.63
C GLY A 42 13.70 -10.36 14.76
N ALA A 43 13.30 -11.27 13.87
CA ALA A 43 14.20 -11.94 12.94
C ALA A 43 14.71 -10.94 11.88
N GLU A 44 15.58 -10.01 12.27
CA GLU A 44 16.56 -9.46 11.33
C GLU A 44 17.51 -10.60 10.99
N LEU A 45 17.47 -11.05 9.73
CA LEU A 45 18.46 -11.98 9.22
C LEU A 45 19.81 -11.24 9.19
N HIS A 46 20.53 -11.25 10.31
CA HIS A 46 21.90 -10.77 10.38
C HIS A 46 22.75 -11.73 9.55
N VAL A 47 22.95 -11.40 8.26
CA VAL A 47 23.86 -12.11 7.35
C VAL A 47 25.28 -12.22 7.96
N ALA A 48 25.61 -11.36 8.93
CA ALA A 48 26.83 -11.40 9.71
C ALA A 48 26.96 -12.62 10.67
N GLU A 49 25.86 -13.29 11.03
CA GLU A 49 25.83 -14.45 11.94
C GLU A 49 25.59 -15.79 11.22
N MET A 50 25.47 -15.78 9.89
CA MET A 50 25.36 -17.02 9.11
C MET A 50 26.61 -17.88 9.26
N ARG A 51 26.42 -19.18 9.53
CA ARG A 51 27.51 -20.13 9.42
C ARG A 51 27.97 -20.18 7.96
N PRO A 52 29.26 -20.39 7.66
CA PRO A 52 29.77 -20.38 6.29
C PRO A 52 29.02 -21.30 5.31
N VAL A 53 28.49 -22.42 5.83
CA VAL A 53 27.68 -23.39 5.06
C VAL A 53 26.32 -22.83 4.66
N ASP A 54 25.70 -22.01 5.51
CA ASP A 54 24.41 -21.36 5.21
C ASP A 54 24.59 -20.34 4.08
N GLY A 55 25.69 -19.57 4.09
CA GLY A 55 26.04 -18.64 3.01
C GLY A 55 26.33 -19.34 1.67
N GLN A 56 27.02 -20.49 1.69
CA GLN A 56 27.23 -21.31 0.49
C GLN A 56 25.92 -21.86 -0.07
N THR A 57 24.99 -22.26 0.80
CA THR A 57 23.67 -22.79 0.41
C THR A 57 22.82 -21.72 -0.25
N VAL A 58 22.76 -20.51 0.34
CA VAL A 58 22.07 -19.35 -0.25
C VAL A 58 22.66 -19.02 -1.62
N ARG A 59 23.99 -18.95 -1.72
CA ARG A 59 24.69 -18.68 -2.98
C ARG A 59 24.35 -19.72 -4.05
N ALA A 60 24.43 -21.00 -3.73
CA ALA A 60 24.10 -22.08 -4.66
C ALA A 60 22.65 -22.00 -5.15
N ARG A 61 21.71 -21.61 -4.28
CA ARG A 61 20.29 -21.47 -4.62
C ARG A 61 20.03 -20.27 -5.53
N ILE A 62 20.71 -19.14 -5.27
CA ILE A 62 20.65 -17.96 -6.16
C ILE A 62 21.28 -18.29 -7.51
N GLU A 63 22.46 -18.92 -7.54
CA GLU A 63 23.13 -19.32 -8.79
C GLU A 63 22.26 -20.28 -9.62
N ALA A 64 21.53 -21.20 -8.97
CA ALA A 64 20.59 -22.10 -9.64
C ALA A 64 19.35 -21.39 -10.24
N MET A 65 19.00 -20.21 -9.72
CA MET A 65 17.88 -19.41 -10.24
C MET A 65 18.29 -18.49 -11.41
N LEU A 66 19.59 -18.27 -11.62
CA LEU A 66 20.07 -17.42 -12.69
C LEU A 66 20.15 -18.18 -14.03
N PRO A 67 19.72 -17.56 -15.15
CA PRO A 67 19.91 -18.16 -16.47
C PRO A 67 21.39 -18.43 -16.78
N ARG A 68 21.69 -19.54 -17.48
CA ARG A 68 23.08 -19.97 -17.75
C ARG A 68 23.89 -18.93 -18.53
N GLY A 69 23.26 -18.21 -19.47
CA GLY A 69 23.91 -17.15 -20.25
C GLY A 69 24.17 -15.83 -19.51
N PHE A 70 23.62 -15.67 -18.29
CA PHE A 70 23.65 -14.41 -17.54
C PHE A 70 25.06 -13.93 -17.16
N SER A 71 26.04 -14.85 -17.14
CA SER A 71 27.46 -14.52 -16.91
C SER A 71 28.01 -13.48 -17.89
N ARG A 72 27.55 -13.48 -19.14
CA ARG A 72 27.95 -12.49 -20.16
C ARG A 72 27.42 -11.09 -19.84
N TRP A 73 26.19 -11.01 -19.34
CA TRP A 73 25.60 -9.78 -18.85
C TRP A 73 26.34 -9.27 -17.61
N VAL A 74 26.70 -10.14 -16.67
CA VAL A 74 27.49 -9.73 -15.49
C VAL A 74 28.86 -9.16 -15.88
N ALA A 75 29.54 -9.75 -16.86
CA ALA A 75 30.79 -9.21 -17.39
C ALA A 75 30.60 -7.81 -17.99
N ALA A 76 29.59 -7.63 -18.86
CA ALA A 76 29.28 -6.33 -19.44
C ALA A 76 28.90 -5.28 -18.39
N ALA A 77 28.14 -5.66 -17.35
CA ALA A 77 27.80 -4.76 -16.26
C ALA A 77 29.05 -4.25 -15.52
N ARG A 78 30.07 -5.10 -15.35
CA ARG A 78 31.35 -4.68 -14.76
C ARG A 78 32.07 -3.69 -15.67
N ASP A 79 32.15 -3.99 -16.96
CA ASP A 79 32.92 -3.22 -17.93
C ASP A 79 32.26 -1.85 -18.23
N TRP A 80 30.93 -1.79 -18.26
CA TRP A 80 30.18 -0.55 -18.51
C TRP A 80 30.08 0.36 -17.28
N ARG A 81 30.41 -0.13 -16.07
CA ARG A 81 30.14 0.56 -14.80
C ARG A 81 30.82 1.91 -14.69
N GLU A 82 32.09 2.00 -15.06
CA GLU A 82 32.84 3.25 -14.99
C GLU A 82 32.29 4.27 -15.98
N GLY A 83 32.00 3.85 -17.22
CA GLY A 83 31.41 4.71 -18.25
C GLY A 83 30.05 5.28 -17.85
N VAL A 84 29.16 4.44 -17.31
CA VAL A 84 27.84 4.86 -16.79
C VAL A 84 27.98 5.84 -15.62
N THR A 85 28.96 5.61 -14.73
CA THR A 85 29.21 6.49 -13.57
C THR A 85 29.78 7.84 -13.99
N ALA A 86 30.65 7.85 -15.00
CA ALA A 86 31.20 9.08 -15.58
C ALA A 86 30.13 9.88 -16.35
N ARG A 87 29.18 9.19 -17.01
CA ARG A 87 28.14 9.81 -17.83
C ARG A 87 26.96 10.38 -17.04
N PHE A 88 26.55 9.69 -15.97
CA PHE A 88 25.39 10.05 -15.14
C PHE A 88 25.81 10.36 -13.70
N HIS A 89 25.71 11.64 -13.32
CA HIS A 89 26.07 12.09 -11.99
C HIS A 89 24.94 11.88 -10.97
N GLY A 90 23.68 11.86 -11.42
CA GLY A 90 22.52 11.57 -10.59
C GLY A 90 22.34 10.08 -10.30
N PHE A 91 21.95 9.78 -9.06
CA PHE A 91 21.65 8.42 -8.64
C PHE A 91 20.45 7.82 -9.38
N ALA A 92 19.40 8.61 -9.62
CA ALA A 92 18.20 8.17 -10.35
C ALA A 92 18.51 7.77 -11.80
N GLU A 93 19.39 8.51 -12.47
CA GLU A 93 19.82 8.24 -13.85
C GLU A 93 20.61 6.94 -13.92
N ARG A 94 21.63 6.78 -13.05
CA ARG A 94 22.41 5.53 -12.95
C ARG A 94 21.52 4.32 -12.67
N ARG A 95 20.58 4.45 -11.73
CA ARG A 95 19.63 3.37 -11.44
C ARG A 95 18.76 3.04 -12.64
N GLY A 96 18.17 4.04 -13.29
CA GLY A 96 17.31 3.83 -14.46
C GLY A 96 18.05 3.10 -15.59
N PHE A 97 19.33 3.42 -15.80
CA PHE A 97 20.19 2.66 -16.71
C PHE A 97 20.28 1.19 -16.29
N TRP A 98 20.64 0.90 -15.04
CA TRP A 98 20.81 -0.46 -14.54
C TRP A 98 19.53 -1.29 -14.49
N GLU A 99 18.37 -0.64 -14.32
CA GLU A 99 17.07 -1.29 -14.42
C GLU A 99 16.77 -1.73 -15.84
N ARG A 100 16.92 -0.83 -16.82
CA ARG A 100 16.74 -1.17 -18.24
C ARG A 100 17.74 -2.24 -18.70
N PHE A 101 18.97 -2.15 -18.21
CA PHE A 101 19.99 -3.17 -18.41
C PHE A 101 19.53 -4.53 -17.87
N SER A 102 19.04 -4.56 -16.63
CA SER A 102 18.59 -5.80 -15.99
C SER A 102 17.37 -6.39 -16.70
N ASP A 103 16.38 -5.57 -17.04
CA ASP A 103 15.20 -5.99 -17.80
C ASP A 103 15.60 -6.64 -19.13
N LEU A 104 16.54 -6.04 -19.86
CA LEU A 104 17.09 -6.60 -21.10
C LEU A 104 17.85 -7.92 -20.85
N ALA A 105 18.69 -7.96 -19.82
CA ALA A 105 19.46 -9.16 -19.46
C ALA A 105 18.57 -10.35 -19.08
N PHE A 106 17.44 -10.10 -18.41
CA PHE A 106 16.46 -11.14 -18.08
C PHE A 106 15.55 -11.52 -19.24
N ALA A 107 15.28 -10.61 -20.17
CA ALA A 107 14.52 -10.90 -21.39
C ALA A 107 15.34 -11.74 -22.40
N GLU A 108 16.64 -11.49 -22.49
CA GLU A 108 17.54 -12.12 -23.47
C GLU A 108 18.80 -12.71 -22.81
N PRO A 109 18.65 -13.68 -21.87
CA PRO A 109 19.74 -14.12 -21.01
C PRO A 109 20.90 -14.81 -21.75
N ASP A 110 20.63 -15.46 -22.87
CA ASP A 110 21.65 -16.23 -23.62
C ASP A 110 22.35 -15.39 -24.70
N ARG A 111 21.87 -14.17 -24.98
CA ARG A 111 22.51 -13.25 -25.93
C ARG A 111 23.67 -12.52 -25.26
N ALA A 112 24.77 -12.34 -25.99
CA ALA A 112 25.83 -11.45 -25.53
C ALA A 112 25.40 -9.97 -25.72
N PRO A 113 25.51 -9.12 -24.68
CA PRO A 113 25.33 -7.68 -24.84
C PRO A 113 26.33 -7.10 -25.84
N THR A 114 25.90 -6.10 -26.59
CA THR A 114 26.71 -5.42 -27.62
C THR A 114 26.87 -3.93 -27.31
N ASP A 115 27.84 -3.25 -27.95
CA ASP A 115 28.00 -1.81 -27.81
C ASP A 115 26.76 -1.04 -28.27
N ALA A 116 26.01 -1.57 -29.25
CA ALA A 116 24.73 -1.01 -29.69
C ALA A 116 23.67 -1.06 -28.57
N ASP A 117 23.71 -2.07 -27.70
CA ASP A 117 22.84 -2.12 -26.52
C ASP A 117 23.22 -1.05 -25.50
N LEU A 118 24.52 -0.86 -25.26
CA LEU A 118 25.01 0.21 -24.37
C LEU A 118 24.53 1.57 -24.86
N GLU A 119 24.78 1.91 -26.12
CA GLU A 119 24.37 3.18 -26.73
C GLU A 119 22.86 3.39 -26.65
N ARG A 120 22.07 2.35 -26.93
CA ARG A 120 20.61 2.40 -26.81
C ARG A 120 20.17 2.66 -25.36
N LEU A 121 20.76 1.97 -24.39
CA LEU A 121 20.42 2.12 -22.97
C LEU A 121 20.83 3.49 -22.43
N LEU A 122 21.98 4.02 -22.86
CA LEU A 122 22.44 5.38 -22.57
C LEU A 122 21.45 6.41 -23.12
N ALA A 123 21.13 6.33 -24.42
CA ALA A 123 20.19 7.24 -25.08
C ALA A 123 18.80 7.22 -24.42
N GLN A 124 18.27 6.04 -24.10
CA GLN A 124 16.99 5.90 -23.38
C GLN A 124 17.02 6.53 -21.99
N THR A 125 18.16 6.43 -21.31
CA THR A 125 18.36 7.03 -19.98
C THR A 125 18.43 8.54 -20.06
N GLU A 126 19.09 9.07 -21.08
CA GLU A 126 19.20 10.51 -21.31
C GLU A 126 17.88 11.15 -21.73
N SER A 127 17.07 10.43 -22.51
CA SER A 127 15.74 10.86 -22.94
C SER A 127 14.65 10.68 -21.88
N ALA A 128 14.95 9.98 -20.78
CA ALA A 128 13.97 9.79 -19.71
C ALA A 128 13.57 11.14 -19.12
N PRO A 129 12.28 11.33 -18.74
CA PRO A 129 11.81 12.58 -18.17
C PRO A 129 12.67 13.01 -16.99
N LYS A 130 13.26 14.21 -17.09
CA LYS A 130 14.07 14.81 -16.03
C LYS A 130 13.13 15.55 -15.08
N GLY A 131 12.98 15.04 -13.87
CA GLY A 131 12.14 15.67 -12.85
C GLY A 131 11.59 14.67 -11.84
N GLY A 132 10.85 15.18 -10.86
CA GLY A 132 10.13 14.34 -9.92
C GLY A 132 8.82 13.85 -10.52
N ALA A 133 8.34 12.73 -10.02
CA ALA A 133 7.11 12.10 -10.46
C ALA A 133 6.38 11.52 -9.25
N VAL A 134 5.10 11.24 -9.44
CA VAL A 134 4.25 10.60 -8.43
C VAL A 134 3.84 9.22 -8.92
N THR A 135 3.99 8.21 -8.07
CA THR A 135 3.42 6.88 -8.29
C THR A 135 2.40 6.59 -7.20
N LEU A 136 1.12 6.50 -7.57
CA LEU A 136 0.07 5.98 -6.69
C LEU A 136 0.18 4.45 -6.68
N LEU A 137 0.46 3.88 -5.52
CA LEU A 137 0.86 2.48 -5.40
C LEU A 137 -0.09 1.72 -4.47
N GLY A 138 -0.67 0.63 -4.97
CA GLY A 138 -1.47 -0.31 -4.20
C GLY A 138 -0.63 -1.26 -3.39
N ALA A 139 -0.72 -1.16 -2.06
CA ALA A 139 0.01 -1.97 -1.10
C ALA A 139 -0.60 -3.38 -0.92
N GLY A 140 -1.85 -3.59 -1.36
CA GLY A 140 -2.60 -4.79 -1.01
C GLY A 140 -3.30 -4.68 0.36
N PRO A 141 -4.06 -5.70 0.77
CA PRO A 141 -4.87 -5.66 1.99
C PRO A 141 -4.08 -5.70 3.30
N GLY A 142 -2.85 -6.22 3.26
CA GLY A 142 -1.98 -6.31 4.42
C GLY A 142 -0.80 -7.25 4.23
N ASP A 143 -1.02 -8.39 3.59
CA ASP A 143 0.04 -9.38 3.32
C ASP A 143 1.04 -8.81 2.32
N ALA A 144 2.32 -8.77 2.70
CA ALA A 144 3.38 -8.26 1.85
C ALA A 144 3.60 -9.10 0.58
N GLU A 145 3.27 -10.40 0.59
CA GLU A 145 3.37 -11.26 -0.60
C GLU A 145 2.34 -10.90 -1.68
N LEU A 146 1.30 -10.14 -1.32
CA LEU A 146 0.31 -9.62 -2.27
C LEU A 146 0.75 -8.33 -2.96
N LEU A 147 1.96 -7.82 -2.66
CA LEU A 147 2.57 -6.75 -3.45
C LEU A 147 2.84 -7.24 -4.88
N THR A 148 2.46 -6.41 -5.85
CA THR A 148 2.83 -6.71 -7.23
C THR A 148 4.33 -6.50 -7.45
N LEU A 149 4.92 -7.21 -8.42
CA LEU A 149 6.31 -6.98 -8.81
C LEU A 149 6.58 -5.53 -9.23
N LYS A 150 5.57 -4.84 -9.79
CA LYS A 150 5.68 -3.42 -10.12
C LYS A 150 5.69 -2.55 -8.86
N ALA A 151 4.87 -2.88 -7.85
CA ALA A 151 4.87 -2.19 -6.56
C ALA A 151 6.23 -2.30 -5.87
N LEU A 152 6.80 -3.51 -5.79
CA LEU A 152 8.11 -3.76 -5.20
C LEU A 152 9.22 -2.93 -5.88
N ARG A 153 9.23 -2.89 -7.22
CA ARG A 153 10.17 -2.04 -7.98
C ARG A 153 9.96 -0.56 -7.66
N SER A 154 8.73 -0.07 -7.65
CA SER A 154 8.43 1.33 -7.32
C SER A 154 8.84 1.72 -5.90
N LEU A 155 8.64 0.86 -4.90
CA LEU A 155 9.06 1.11 -3.51
C LEU A 155 10.59 1.24 -3.38
N ARG A 156 11.33 0.36 -4.03
CA ARG A 156 12.81 0.41 -4.07
C ARG A 156 13.33 1.66 -4.78
N ASN A 157 12.52 2.23 -5.67
CA ASN A 157 12.90 3.38 -6.49
C ASN A 157 12.54 4.72 -5.88
N ALA A 158 11.65 4.73 -4.87
CA ALA A 158 11.19 5.94 -4.23
C ALA A 158 12.34 6.73 -3.58
N ASP A 159 12.26 8.05 -3.66
CA ASP A 159 13.02 8.95 -2.78
C ASP A 159 12.21 9.28 -1.54
N VAL A 160 10.88 9.39 -1.69
CA VAL A 160 9.94 9.67 -0.60
C VAL A 160 8.73 8.77 -0.73
N ILE A 161 8.29 8.17 0.37
CA ILE A 161 7.11 7.32 0.45
C ILE A 161 6.11 7.97 1.39
N LEU A 162 4.97 8.42 0.85
CA LEU A 162 3.83 8.92 1.60
C LEU A 162 2.84 7.78 1.80
N TYR A 163 2.61 7.32 3.03
CA TYR A 163 1.75 6.16 3.31
C TYR A 163 0.68 6.46 4.36
N ASP A 164 -0.44 5.73 4.32
CA ASP A 164 -1.53 5.84 5.31
C ASP A 164 -1.39 4.81 6.43
N ASP A 165 -2.12 5.05 7.52
CA ASP A 165 -2.19 4.16 8.70
C ASP A 165 -2.66 2.73 8.39
N LEU A 166 -3.39 2.54 7.28
CA LEU A 166 -3.86 1.22 6.84
C LEU A 166 -2.81 0.40 6.09
N VAL A 167 -1.62 0.95 5.83
CA VAL A 167 -0.51 0.19 5.21
C VAL A 167 0.19 -0.63 6.29
N ALA A 168 0.37 -1.93 6.04
CA ALA A 168 1.09 -2.80 6.98
C ALA A 168 2.57 -2.37 7.07
N PRO A 169 3.16 -2.29 8.29
CA PRO A 169 4.55 -1.86 8.46
C PRO A 169 5.55 -2.67 7.65
N GLU A 170 5.35 -3.99 7.54
CA GLU A 170 6.21 -4.93 6.79
C GLU A 170 6.35 -4.56 5.30
N ILE A 171 5.38 -3.86 4.73
CA ILE A 171 5.45 -3.38 3.34
C ILE A 171 6.52 -2.31 3.17
N LEU A 172 6.77 -1.50 4.22
CA LEU A 172 7.78 -0.46 4.20
C LEU A 172 9.19 -1.03 4.27
N ASP A 173 9.38 -2.25 4.76
CA ASP A 173 10.69 -2.92 4.80
C ASP A 173 11.24 -3.24 3.40
N TYR A 174 10.37 -3.26 2.39
CA TYR A 174 10.74 -3.39 0.99
C TYR A 174 11.20 -2.08 0.34
N ALA A 175 11.00 -0.94 1.03
CA ALA A 175 11.56 0.32 0.60
C ALA A 175 13.08 0.30 0.70
N ARG A 176 13.74 1.14 -0.10
CA ARG A 176 15.18 1.36 0.07
C ARG A 176 15.46 2.09 1.39
N ARG A 177 16.59 1.78 2.00
CA ARG A 177 17.02 2.34 3.29
C ARG A 177 17.12 3.86 3.31
N GLU A 178 17.46 4.49 2.18
CA GLU A 178 17.58 5.96 2.11
C GLU A 178 16.29 6.67 1.71
N ALA A 179 15.20 5.94 1.43
CA ALA A 179 13.92 6.56 1.13
C ALA A 179 13.34 7.18 2.40
N ARG A 180 12.87 8.41 2.29
CA ARG A 180 12.18 9.06 3.40
C ARG A 180 10.75 8.55 3.46
N THR A 181 10.37 7.87 4.54
CA THR A 181 8.98 7.46 4.79
C THR A 181 8.25 8.54 5.59
N MET A 182 7.04 8.91 5.18
CA MET A 182 6.20 9.89 5.85
C MET A 182 4.79 9.34 5.98
N LEU A 183 4.35 9.16 7.24
CA LEU A 183 2.96 8.84 7.53
C LEU A 183 2.09 10.06 7.22
N VAL A 184 1.11 9.87 6.35
CA VAL A 184 0.11 10.88 5.98
C VAL A 184 -1.28 10.32 6.30
N GLY A 185 -2.22 11.18 6.71
CA GLY A 185 -3.56 10.75 7.10
C GLY A 185 -3.80 10.75 8.61
N LYS A 186 -4.87 10.06 9.04
CA LYS A 186 -5.34 10.07 10.44
C LYS A 186 -4.51 9.11 11.28
N THR A 187 -3.54 9.61 12.03
CA THR A 187 -3.16 8.95 13.29
C THR A 187 -4.35 9.07 14.24
N GLY A 188 -4.82 7.96 14.81
CA GLY A 188 -5.91 7.96 15.78
C GLY A 188 -5.83 9.14 16.76
N HIS A 189 -6.91 9.92 16.83
CA HIS A 189 -7.13 11.04 17.77
C HIS A 189 -6.29 12.34 17.60
N GLY A 190 -5.46 12.50 16.55
CA GLY A 190 -4.70 13.74 16.27
C GLY A 190 -5.34 14.70 15.24
N PRO A 191 -4.89 15.98 15.13
CA PRO A 191 -5.36 16.92 14.10
C PRO A 191 -5.03 16.41 12.70
N SER A 192 -6.08 16.18 11.91
CA SER A 192 -6.03 15.55 10.59
C SER A 192 -5.32 16.43 9.56
N CYS A 193 -4.41 15.83 8.79
CA CYS A 193 -3.99 16.41 7.51
C CYS A 193 -5.20 16.34 6.56
N ARG A 194 -5.61 17.46 5.96
CA ARG A 194 -6.71 17.46 4.98
C ARG A 194 -6.19 16.81 3.70
N GLN A 195 -7.09 16.26 2.87
CA GLN A 195 -6.65 15.68 1.59
C GLN A 195 -5.91 16.70 0.73
N ASP A 196 -6.36 17.95 0.74
CA ASP A 196 -5.72 19.05 0.02
C ASP A 196 -4.26 19.24 0.46
N ASP A 197 -3.96 19.06 1.76
CA ASP A 197 -2.62 19.17 2.30
C ASP A 197 -1.74 18.00 1.86
N ILE A 198 -2.28 16.77 1.82
CA ILE A 198 -1.58 15.58 1.30
C ILE A 198 -1.26 15.79 -0.19
N ASN A 199 -2.24 16.27 -0.97
CA ASN A 199 -2.08 16.57 -2.39
C ASN A 199 -0.99 17.64 -2.61
N ALA A 200 -1.02 18.73 -1.82
CA ALA A 200 -0.05 19.81 -1.90
C ALA A 200 1.36 19.34 -1.52
N LEU A 201 1.50 18.52 -0.47
CA LEU A 201 2.78 17.93 -0.06
C LEU A 201 3.36 17.04 -1.16
N MET A 202 2.54 16.13 -1.69
CA MET A 202 2.93 15.22 -2.77
C MET A 202 3.41 15.99 -4.01
N VAL A 203 2.67 17.01 -4.44
CA VAL A 203 3.04 17.87 -5.57
C VAL A 203 4.34 18.64 -5.27
N SER A 204 4.48 19.20 -4.06
CA SER A 204 5.68 19.95 -3.65
C SER A 204 6.94 19.09 -3.70
N LEU A 205 6.87 17.86 -3.18
CA LEU A 205 7.97 16.90 -3.22
C LEU A 205 8.35 16.54 -4.66
N ALA A 206 7.36 16.27 -5.52
CA ALA A 206 7.63 15.98 -6.93
C ALA A 206 8.23 17.19 -7.68
N LYS A 207 7.76 18.41 -7.40
CA LYS A 207 8.36 19.65 -7.95
C LYS A 207 9.82 19.83 -7.54
N SER A 208 10.22 19.32 -6.37
CA SER A 208 11.62 19.31 -5.93
C SER A 208 12.49 18.23 -6.59
N GLY A 209 11.97 17.54 -7.62
CA GLY A 209 12.72 16.53 -8.38
C GLY A 209 12.65 15.10 -7.81
N LYS A 210 11.84 14.86 -6.77
CA LYS A 210 11.79 13.57 -6.06
C LYS A 210 10.88 12.56 -6.75
N GLN A 211 11.28 11.29 -6.71
CA GLN A 211 10.39 10.18 -7.02
C GLN A 211 9.51 9.88 -5.81
N VAL A 212 8.26 10.34 -5.86
CA VAL A 212 7.30 10.22 -4.76
C VAL A 212 6.44 9.00 -4.98
N VAL A 213 6.43 8.08 -4.02
CA VAL A 213 5.46 7.00 -3.96
C VAL A 213 4.37 7.38 -2.97
N ARG A 214 3.12 7.40 -3.41
CA ARG A 214 1.94 7.49 -2.57
C ARG A 214 1.41 6.07 -2.36
N LEU A 215 1.82 5.47 -1.25
CA LEU A 215 1.49 4.10 -0.89
C LEU A 215 0.14 4.05 -0.19
N LYS A 216 -0.79 3.25 -0.72
CA LYS A 216 -2.17 3.18 -0.29
C LYS A 216 -2.56 1.73 -0.03
N SER A 217 -3.29 1.49 1.05
CA SER A 217 -3.81 0.15 1.36
C SER A 217 -4.79 -0.31 0.28
N GLY A 218 -4.77 -1.61 -0.04
CA GLY A 218 -5.57 -2.21 -1.10
C GLY A 218 -5.16 -1.73 -2.50
N ASP A 219 -6.14 -1.30 -3.27
CA ASP A 219 -5.96 -0.74 -4.61
C ASP A 219 -6.18 0.79 -4.59
N PRO A 220 -5.32 1.62 -5.23
CA PRO A 220 -5.46 3.08 -5.24
C PRO A 220 -6.77 3.58 -5.83
N LEU A 221 -7.31 2.87 -6.82
CA LEU A 221 -8.46 3.29 -7.64
C LEU A 221 -9.80 2.85 -7.05
N ILE A 222 -9.81 1.95 -6.06
CA ILE A 222 -11.03 1.47 -5.39
C ILE A 222 -11.15 2.14 -4.02
N PHE A 223 -12.03 3.13 -3.89
CA PHE A 223 -12.27 3.92 -2.68
C PHE A 223 -11.02 4.57 -2.03
N GLY A 224 -9.90 4.63 -2.76
CA GLY A 224 -8.65 5.21 -2.30
C GLY A 224 -8.53 6.71 -2.52
N ARG A 225 -9.49 7.38 -3.16
CA ARG A 225 -9.44 8.81 -3.53
C ARG A 225 -8.33 9.18 -4.52
N ALA A 226 -7.80 8.21 -5.27
CA ALA A 226 -6.77 8.46 -6.29
C ALA A 226 -7.20 9.50 -7.34
N GLY A 227 -8.49 9.65 -7.65
CA GLY A 227 -8.97 10.68 -8.57
C GLY A 227 -8.60 12.10 -8.14
N GLU A 228 -8.69 12.41 -6.84
CA GLU A 228 -8.30 13.72 -6.30
C GLU A 228 -6.77 13.94 -6.39
N GLU A 229 -6.00 12.90 -6.11
CA GLU A 229 -4.53 12.91 -6.15
C GLU A 229 -4.00 13.05 -7.59
N ILE A 230 -4.59 12.32 -8.54
CA ILE A 230 -4.26 12.39 -9.98
C ILE A 230 -4.55 13.79 -10.52
N GLU A 231 -5.71 14.36 -10.19
CA GLU A 231 -6.09 15.68 -10.69
C GLU A 231 -5.17 16.77 -10.15
N ALA A 232 -4.78 16.69 -8.86
CA ALA A 232 -3.79 17.61 -8.28
C ALA A 232 -2.43 17.53 -8.99
N CYS A 233 -1.95 16.32 -9.30
CA CYS A 233 -0.72 16.13 -10.09
C CYS A 233 -0.84 16.72 -11.50
N ARG A 234 -1.97 16.45 -12.18
CA ARG A 234 -2.23 16.93 -13.53
C ARG A 234 -2.25 18.45 -13.61
N GLN A 235 -2.94 19.11 -12.67
CA GLN A 235 -2.99 20.57 -12.57
C GLN A 235 -1.61 21.19 -12.31
N ALA A 236 -0.74 20.46 -11.60
CA ALA A 236 0.61 20.90 -11.29
C ALA A 236 1.65 20.55 -12.37
N GLY A 237 1.26 19.88 -13.47
CA GLY A 237 2.16 19.42 -14.52
C GLY A 237 3.12 18.29 -14.08
N ILE A 238 2.75 17.54 -13.03
CA ILE A 238 3.57 16.45 -12.49
C ILE A 238 3.17 15.12 -13.14
N PRO A 239 4.12 14.36 -13.72
CA PRO A 239 3.86 13.02 -14.20
C PRO A 239 3.34 12.13 -13.07
N VAL A 240 2.20 11.47 -13.30
CA VAL A 240 1.59 10.53 -12.36
C VAL A 240 1.40 9.16 -13.00
N ALA A 241 1.84 8.12 -12.30
CA ALA A 241 1.61 6.73 -12.67
C ALA A 241 0.78 6.04 -11.58
N VAL A 242 0.00 5.03 -11.98
CA VAL A 242 -0.73 4.17 -11.05
C VAL A 242 -0.19 2.74 -11.16
N VAL A 243 0.09 2.15 -10.00
CA VAL A 243 0.39 0.73 -9.85
C VAL A 243 -0.77 0.11 -9.08
N PRO A 244 -1.62 -0.72 -9.73
CA PRO A 244 -2.74 -1.35 -9.05
C PRO A 244 -2.26 -2.32 -7.97
N GLY A 245 -3.11 -2.54 -6.99
CA GLY A 245 -2.89 -3.48 -5.89
C GLY A 245 -4.00 -4.50 -5.80
N ILE A 246 -3.78 -5.56 -5.00
CA ILE A 246 -4.86 -6.49 -4.66
C ILE A 246 -5.84 -5.74 -3.75
N SER A 247 -7.11 -5.67 -4.16
CA SER A 247 -8.11 -4.98 -3.36
C SER A 247 -8.52 -5.81 -2.14
N ALA A 248 -8.96 -5.15 -1.06
CA ALA A 248 -9.27 -5.82 0.21
C ALA A 248 -10.34 -6.91 0.06
N ALA A 249 -11.32 -6.69 -0.81
CA ALA A 249 -12.32 -7.69 -1.13
C ALA A 249 -11.74 -8.97 -1.74
N GLN A 250 -10.82 -8.83 -2.70
CA GLN A 250 -10.19 -9.96 -3.37
C GLN A 250 -9.26 -10.72 -2.43
N GLY A 251 -8.47 -10.00 -1.63
CA GLY A 251 -7.59 -10.62 -0.62
C GLY A 251 -8.38 -11.37 0.45
N ALA A 252 -9.45 -10.78 0.97
CA ALA A 252 -10.34 -11.44 1.93
C ALA A 252 -11.03 -12.69 1.35
N ALA A 253 -11.47 -12.62 0.10
CA ALA A 253 -12.10 -13.75 -0.56
C ALA A 253 -11.11 -14.92 -0.77
N ALA A 254 -9.90 -14.60 -1.25
CA ALA A 254 -8.83 -15.57 -1.46
C ALA A 254 -8.38 -16.22 -0.14
N SER A 255 -8.19 -15.43 0.93
CA SER A 255 -7.75 -15.95 2.23
C SER A 255 -8.77 -16.87 2.90
N LEU A 256 -10.05 -16.71 2.58
CA LEU A 256 -11.14 -17.55 3.09
C LEU A 256 -11.55 -18.67 2.14
N GLY A 257 -10.90 -18.79 0.97
CA GLY A 257 -11.26 -19.79 -0.04
C GLY A 257 -12.68 -19.61 -0.60
N VAL A 258 -13.23 -18.39 -0.59
CA VAL A 258 -14.57 -18.09 -1.10
C VAL A 258 -14.50 -17.37 -2.43
N SER A 259 -15.46 -17.64 -3.32
CA SER A 259 -15.59 -16.90 -4.57
C SER A 259 -16.57 -15.75 -4.44
N LEU A 260 -16.17 -14.56 -4.88
CA LEU A 260 -17.05 -13.38 -4.94
C LEU A 260 -18.11 -13.49 -6.04
N THR A 261 -17.98 -14.43 -6.96
CA THR A 261 -18.96 -14.70 -8.02
C THR A 261 -19.21 -16.19 -8.13
N HIS A 262 -20.39 -16.58 -8.59
CA HIS A 262 -20.72 -17.98 -8.82
C HIS A 262 -21.78 -18.08 -9.90
N ARG A 263 -21.60 -18.99 -10.88
CA ARG A 263 -22.45 -19.05 -12.09
C ARG A 263 -23.95 -19.10 -11.77
N ASP A 264 -24.30 -19.82 -10.69
CA ASP A 264 -25.68 -20.07 -10.29
C ASP A 264 -26.14 -19.19 -9.11
N ALA A 265 -25.24 -18.43 -8.49
CA ALA A 265 -25.56 -17.65 -7.28
C ALA A 265 -25.27 -16.15 -7.40
N ALA A 266 -24.16 -15.75 -8.05
CA ALA A 266 -23.87 -14.33 -8.30
C ALA A 266 -23.15 -14.13 -9.65
N ARG A 267 -23.85 -13.50 -10.60
CA ARG A 267 -23.31 -13.14 -11.93
C ARG A 267 -22.82 -11.70 -11.99
N ARG A 268 -23.06 -10.93 -10.93
CA ARG A 268 -22.62 -9.54 -10.76
C ARG A 268 -21.90 -9.41 -9.42
N LEU A 269 -20.87 -8.58 -9.42
CA LEU A 269 -20.15 -8.14 -8.24
C LEU A 269 -20.28 -6.63 -8.18
N GLN A 270 -20.62 -6.08 -7.02
CA GLN A 270 -20.68 -4.64 -6.83
C GLN A 270 -19.90 -4.21 -5.58
N TYR A 271 -19.24 -3.07 -5.71
CA TYR A 271 -18.44 -2.45 -4.66
C TYR A 271 -19.13 -1.17 -4.19
N VAL A 272 -19.35 -1.05 -2.89
CA VAL A 272 -20.06 0.07 -2.27
C VAL A 272 -19.27 0.58 -1.07
N THR A 273 -19.42 1.87 -0.75
CA THR A 273 -18.88 2.45 0.49
C THR A 273 -19.97 2.54 1.54
N GLY A 274 -19.67 2.08 2.75
CA GLY A 274 -20.53 2.23 3.93
C GLY A 274 -20.46 3.62 4.56
N HIS A 275 -19.55 4.49 4.13
CA HIS A 275 -19.38 5.84 4.65
C HIS A 275 -19.35 6.90 3.55
N ASP A 276 -20.02 8.02 3.83
CA ASP A 276 -19.87 9.30 3.15
C ASP A 276 -18.74 10.15 3.78
N ARG A 277 -18.61 11.41 3.35
CA ARG A 277 -17.61 12.36 3.91
C ARG A 277 -17.82 12.66 5.40
N ARG A 278 -19.02 12.43 5.93
CA ARG A 278 -19.40 12.65 7.34
C ARG A 278 -19.24 11.39 8.18
N GLY A 279 -18.96 10.24 7.55
CA GLY A 279 -18.89 8.94 8.22
C GLY A 279 -20.27 8.32 8.50
N ALA A 280 -21.31 8.83 7.85
CA ALA A 280 -22.66 8.26 7.86
C ALA A 280 -22.87 7.41 6.60
N LEU A 281 -23.94 6.62 6.59
CA LEU A 281 -24.29 5.85 5.39
C LEU A 281 -24.72 6.83 4.28
N PRO A 282 -24.25 6.69 3.03
CA PRO A 282 -24.68 7.58 1.95
C PRO A 282 -26.20 7.54 1.73
N ASP A 283 -26.84 8.70 1.62
CA ASP A 283 -28.29 8.83 1.49
C ASP A 283 -28.81 8.36 0.12
N ASP A 284 -27.95 8.37 -0.89
CA ASP A 284 -28.23 8.12 -2.31
C ASP A 284 -27.92 6.69 -2.78
N LEU A 285 -27.75 5.75 -1.85
CA LEU A 285 -27.57 4.33 -2.19
C LEU A 285 -28.79 3.78 -2.95
N ASN A 286 -28.52 3.04 -4.02
CA ASN A 286 -29.56 2.33 -4.76
C ASN A 286 -29.92 1.01 -4.07
N TRP A 287 -30.94 1.07 -3.22
CA TRP A 287 -31.39 -0.07 -2.42
C TRP A 287 -31.89 -1.25 -3.25
N GLY A 288 -32.58 -0.99 -4.37
CA GLY A 288 -33.00 -2.04 -5.29
C GLY A 288 -31.82 -2.83 -5.86
N ALA A 289 -30.68 -2.17 -6.12
CA ALA A 289 -29.46 -2.84 -6.54
C ALA A 289 -28.76 -3.62 -5.41
N LEU A 290 -28.87 -3.15 -4.16
CA LEU A 290 -28.33 -3.83 -2.98
C LEU A 290 -29.14 -5.07 -2.59
N ALA A 291 -30.45 -5.07 -2.86
CA ALA A 291 -31.37 -6.15 -2.58
C ALA A 291 -31.39 -7.26 -3.65
N ASP A 292 -30.70 -7.09 -4.78
CA ASP A 292 -30.70 -8.07 -5.88
C ASP A 292 -30.00 -9.38 -5.45
N PRO A 293 -30.71 -10.53 -5.41
CA PRO A 293 -30.16 -11.79 -4.91
C PRO A 293 -29.12 -12.40 -5.84
N SER A 294 -29.01 -11.94 -7.09
CA SER A 294 -28.05 -12.43 -8.09
C SER A 294 -26.69 -11.73 -8.05
N VAL A 295 -26.43 -10.98 -6.97
CA VAL A 295 -25.27 -10.10 -6.80
C VAL A 295 -24.55 -10.42 -5.50
N THR A 296 -23.22 -10.42 -5.56
CA THR A 296 -22.41 -10.26 -4.36
C THR A 296 -22.14 -8.78 -4.13
N THR A 297 -22.63 -8.26 -3.02
CA THR A 297 -22.38 -6.89 -2.57
C THR A 297 -21.20 -6.88 -1.62
N VAL A 298 -20.17 -6.12 -1.97
CA VAL A 298 -19.01 -5.88 -1.12
C VAL A 298 -19.05 -4.44 -0.63
N VAL A 299 -19.09 -4.25 0.68
CA VAL A 299 -19.14 -2.93 1.33
C VAL A 299 -17.81 -2.64 2.04
N TYR A 300 -17.18 -1.55 1.60
CA TYR A 300 -15.99 -0.97 2.20
C TYR A 300 -16.36 -0.05 3.36
N MET A 301 -15.50 0.02 4.38
CA MET A 301 -15.71 0.86 5.56
C MET A 301 -17.09 0.64 6.25
N PRO A 302 -17.53 -0.61 6.49
CA PRO A 302 -18.89 -0.87 6.95
C PRO A 302 -19.09 -0.63 8.45
N LYS A 303 -18.02 -0.54 9.26
CA LYS A 303 -18.08 -0.76 10.72
C LYS A 303 -19.13 0.09 11.46
N ARG A 304 -19.22 1.40 11.20
CA ARG A 304 -20.15 2.27 11.94
C ARG A 304 -21.58 2.22 11.40
N THR A 305 -21.74 1.78 10.16
CA THR A 305 -23.02 1.80 9.44
C THR A 305 -23.57 0.41 9.18
N LEU A 306 -22.89 -0.64 9.64
CA LEU A 306 -23.21 -2.04 9.38
C LEU A 306 -24.66 -2.38 9.73
N ARG A 307 -25.09 -2.06 10.96
CA ARG A 307 -26.45 -2.30 11.43
C ARG A 307 -27.49 -1.60 10.56
N VAL A 308 -27.34 -0.29 10.38
CA VAL A 308 -28.26 0.52 9.57
C VAL A 308 -28.31 0.06 8.11
N LEU A 309 -27.16 -0.31 7.53
CA LEU A 309 -27.06 -0.79 6.15
C LEU A 309 -27.82 -2.10 5.98
N LEU A 310 -27.60 -3.09 6.86
CA LEU A 310 -28.24 -4.40 6.76
C LEU A 310 -29.74 -4.33 7.06
N GLU A 311 -30.14 -3.61 8.11
CA GLU A 311 -31.56 -3.40 8.45
C GLU A 311 -32.32 -2.73 7.30
N ARG A 312 -31.74 -1.68 6.70
CA ARG A 312 -32.35 -0.99 5.56
C ARG A 312 -32.34 -1.84 4.29
N ALA A 313 -31.27 -2.58 4.01
CA ALA A 313 -31.24 -3.50 2.86
C ALA A 313 -32.36 -4.56 2.97
N VAL A 314 -32.57 -5.10 4.17
CA VAL A 314 -33.66 -6.06 4.44
C VAL A 314 -35.03 -5.39 4.27
N ALA A 315 -35.22 -4.19 4.80
CA ALA A 315 -36.46 -3.43 4.65
C ALA A 315 -36.79 -3.12 3.17
N GLU A 316 -35.76 -2.96 2.34
CA GLU A 316 -35.87 -2.64 0.91
C GLU A 316 -35.90 -3.90 0.00
N GLY A 317 -36.01 -5.09 0.60
CA GLY A 317 -36.29 -6.34 -0.13
C GLY A 317 -35.17 -7.37 -0.18
N LEU A 318 -34.02 -7.13 0.48
CA LEU A 318 -33.01 -8.17 0.65
C LEU A 318 -33.56 -9.27 1.57
N ALA A 319 -33.48 -10.53 1.16
CA ALA A 319 -33.95 -11.63 2.00
C ALA A 319 -33.17 -11.66 3.34
N PRO A 320 -33.84 -11.72 4.51
CA PRO A 320 -33.17 -11.74 5.81
C PRO A 320 -32.14 -12.87 5.96
N ALA A 321 -32.41 -14.02 5.33
CA ALA A 321 -31.55 -15.20 5.33
C ALA A 321 -30.37 -15.12 4.34
N THR A 322 -30.20 -14.01 3.61
CA THR A 322 -29.09 -13.85 2.65
C THR A 322 -27.76 -13.99 3.39
N PRO A 323 -26.84 -14.86 2.94
CA PRO A 323 -25.55 -15.03 3.59
C PRO A 323 -24.75 -13.74 3.61
N ALA A 324 -24.11 -13.48 4.73
CA ALA A 324 -23.27 -12.33 4.92
C ALA A 324 -22.02 -12.69 5.74
N LEU A 325 -20.94 -11.95 5.49
CA LEU A 325 -19.63 -12.16 6.09
C LEU A 325 -18.97 -10.81 6.35
N VAL A 326 -18.42 -10.59 7.54
CA VAL A 326 -17.47 -9.51 7.80
C VAL A 326 -16.08 -10.08 8.00
N VAL A 327 -15.10 -9.55 7.28
CA VAL A 327 -13.68 -9.89 7.43
C VAL A 327 -12.93 -8.70 7.99
N PHE A 328 -12.30 -8.89 9.14
CA PHE A 328 -11.40 -7.95 9.79
C PHE A 328 -9.97 -8.26 9.42
N ASN A 329 -9.15 -7.21 9.23
CA ASN A 329 -7.72 -7.34 9.01
C ASN A 329 -7.37 -8.34 7.89
N ALA A 330 -8.10 -8.27 6.77
CA ALA A 330 -7.94 -9.20 5.66
C ALA A 330 -6.45 -9.40 5.30
N THR A 331 -6.06 -10.67 5.18
CA THR A 331 -4.72 -11.17 4.88
C THR A 331 -3.61 -10.79 5.87
N ARG A 332 -3.93 -10.15 7.00
CA ARG A 332 -2.95 -9.89 8.07
C ARG A 332 -2.88 -11.08 9.02
N PRO A 333 -1.81 -11.21 9.82
CA PRO A 333 -1.69 -12.29 10.82
C PRO A 333 -2.87 -12.36 11.80
N ASN A 334 -3.49 -11.23 12.12
CA ASN A 334 -4.67 -11.12 12.99
C ASN A 334 -6.00 -11.05 12.21
N GLN A 335 -6.07 -11.66 11.02
CA GLN A 335 -7.32 -11.78 10.26
C GLN A 335 -8.37 -12.52 11.10
N ALA A 336 -9.59 -12.00 11.10
CA ALA A 336 -10.76 -12.65 11.70
C ALA A 336 -11.97 -12.50 10.80
N ALA A 337 -12.86 -13.49 10.82
CA ALA A 337 -14.05 -13.52 9.98
C ALA A 337 -15.27 -13.91 10.79
N LEU A 338 -16.36 -13.15 10.64
CA LEU A 338 -17.66 -13.47 11.24
C LEU A 338 -18.66 -13.74 10.12
N ARG A 339 -19.26 -14.93 10.16
CA ARG A 339 -20.30 -15.36 9.23
C ARG A 339 -21.67 -15.25 9.88
N GLY A 340 -22.68 -15.01 9.06
CA GLY A 340 -24.07 -14.97 9.46
C GLY A 340 -24.96 -14.71 8.25
N THR A 341 -26.04 -14.02 8.52
CA THR A 341 -27.06 -13.61 7.56
C THR A 341 -27.21 -12.09 7.58
N ALA A 342 -27.90 -11.54 6.60
CA ALA A 342 -28.26 -10.12 6.60
C ALA A 342 -29.03 -9.72 7.87
N ALA A 343 -29.78 -10.64 8.50
CA ALA A 343 -30.55 -10.37 9.71
C ALA A 343 -29.74 -10.31 11.00
N ASP A 344 -28.70 -11.14 11.17
CA ASP A 344 -28.04 -11.35 12.47
C ASP A 344 -26.57 -10.90 12.52
N LEU A 345 -25.93 -10.65 11.36
CA LEU A 345 -24.49 -10.36 11.32
C LEU A 345 -24.10 -9.08 12.05
N ALA A 346 -24.95 -8.05 12.04
CA ALA A 346 -24.68 -6.81 12.76
C ALA A 346 -24.57 -7.03 14.27
N GLU A 347 -25.49 -7.81 14.85
CA GLU A 347 -25.48 -8.16 16.28
C GLU A 347 -24.24 -8.98 16.64
N ARG A 348 -23.88 -9.97 15.80
CA ARG A 348 -22.67 -10.77 15.99
C ARG A 348 -21.39 -9.94 15.99
N VAL A 349 -21.30 -8.96 15.10
CA VAL A 349 -20.15 -8.05 15.02
C VAL A 349 -20.07 -7.16 16.25
N GLU A 350 -21.19 -6.61 16.73
CA GLU A 350 -21.23 -5.77 17.92
C GLU A 350 -20.94 -6.54 19.23
N ALA A 351 -21.32 -7.82 19.28
CA ALA A 351 -20.97 -8.71 20.39
C ALA A 351 -19.50 -9.15 20.36
N SER A 352 -18.78 -8.93 19.26
CA SER A 352 -17.37 -9.30 19.11
C SER A 352 -16.43 -8.22 19.63
N LEU A 353 -15.22 -8.61 20.05
CA LEU A 353 -14.13 -7.69 20.42
C LEU A 353 -13.19 -7.41 19.22
N LEU A 354 -13.65 -7.62 17.98
CA LEU A 354 -12.80 -7.53 16.80
C LEU A 354 -12.57 -6.07 16.38
N GLU A 355 -11.30 -5.72 16.20
CA GLU A 355 -10.87 -4.38 15.82
C GLU A 355 -10.14 -4.34 14.47
N GLY A 356 -9.82 -3.12 14.01
CA GLY A 356 -9.14 -2.89 12.73
C GLY A 356 -10.09 -2.65 11.54
N PRO A 357 -9.53 -2.48 10.32
CA PRO A 357 -10.29 -2.36 9.08
C PRO A 357 -11.12 -3.61 8.80
N ALA A 358 -12.31 -3.41 8.25
CA ALA A 358 -13.25 -4.49 7.93
C ALA A 358 -13.85 -4.33 6.53
N ILE A 359 -14.19 -5.45 5.91
CA ILE A 359 -14.97 -5.54 4.66
C ILE A 359 -16.18 -6.42 4.92
N LEU A 360 -17.36 -5.93 4.53
CA LEU A 360 -18.60 -6.72 4.53
C LEU A 360 -18.82 -7.30 3.13
N MET A 361 -19.24 -8.56 3.06
CA MET A 361 -19.69 -9.21 1.84
C MET A 361 -21.08 -9.80 2.10
N VAL A 362 -22.01 -9.59 1.18
CA VAL A 362 -23.40 -10.07 1.26
C VAL A 362 -23.78 -10.68 -0.07
N GLY A 363 -24.35 -11.88 -0.07
CA GLY A 363 -24.88 -12.51 -1.27
C GLY A 363 -24.75 -14.03 -1.28
N ASP A 364 -25.50 -14.66 -2.18
CA ASP A 364 -25.64 -16.11 -2.23
C ASP A 364 -24.36 -16.85 -2.68
N ALA A 365 -23.42 -16.17 -3.34
CA ALA A 365 -22.12 -16.77 -3.66
C ALA A 365 -21.25 -17.07 -2.41
N LEU A 366 -21.62 -16.52 -1.26
CA LEU A 366 -20.95 -16.74 0.02
C LEU A 366 -21.54 -17.93 0.81
N LYS A 367 -22.60 -18.59 0.30
CA LYS A 367 -23.08 -19.87 0.84
C LYS A 367 -21.91 -20.84 0.86
N GLU A 368 -21.78 -21.56 1.97
CA GLU A 368 -20.70 -22.51 2.26
C GLU A 368 -20.20 -23.22 1.00
N GLN A 369 -18.99 -22.86 0.56
CA GLN A 369 -18.23 -23.75 -0.29
C GLN A 369 -17.56 -24.74 0.66
N SER A 370 -17.92 -26.01 0.52
CA SER A 370 -17.53 -27.16 1.33
C SER A 370 -16.03 -27.48 1.23
N VAL A 371 -15.15 -26.53 1.57
CA VAL A 371 -13.70 -26.72 1.66
C VAL A 371 -13.20 -26.09 2.96
N ALA A 372 -13.45 -26.83 4.04
CA ALA A 372 -12.72 -26.89 5.30
C ALA A 372 -12.69 -25.65 6.21
N ASP A 373 -13.47 -25.75 7.28
CA ASP A 373 -13.21 -25.35 8.66
C ASP A 373 -11.71 -25.32 9.06
N ARG A 374 -10.94 -24.33 8.62
CA ARG A 374 -9.55 -24.12 9.04
C ARG A 374 -9.26 -22.83 9.78
N VAL A 375 -10.27 -22.03 10.13
CA VAL A 375 -10.04 -20.79 10.90
C VAL A 375 -10.60 -20.85 12.33
N GLU A 376 -11.50 -21.78 12.65
CA GLU A 376 -12.10 -21.83 14.00
C GLU A 376 -11.25 -22.59 15.03
N GLN A 377 -10.27 -23.41 14.62
CA GLN A 377 -9.43 -24.19 15.56
C GLN A 377 -8.12 -23.50 15.99
N ALA A 378 -7.69 -22.42 15.35
CA ALA A 378 -6.41 -21.77 15.70
C ALA A 378 -6.50 -20.72 16.81
N GLN A 379 -7.71 -20.29 17.22
CA GLN A 379 -7.89 -19.23 18.22
C GLN A 379 -8.35 -19.72 19.60
N ILE A 380 -8.57 -21.04 19.78
CA ILE A 380 -8.89 -21.65 21.08
C ILE A 380 -7.65 -22.29 21.74
N ALA A 381 -6.53 -22.41 21.01
CA ALA A 381 -5.29 -23.01 21.49
C ALA A 381 -4.12 -22.02 21.47
N ILE A 382 -4.20 -20.95 22.27
CA ILE A 382 -3.03 -20.25 22.85
C ILE A 382 -3.32 -20.00 24.31
#